data_AF-A0A817GF89-F1
#
_entry.id   AF-A0A817GF89-F1
#
_cell.length_a   1.000
_cell.length_b   1.000
_cell.length_c   1.000
_cell.angle_alpha   90.00
_cell.angle_beta   90.00
_cell.angle_gamma   90.00
#
_symmetry.space_group_name_H-M   'P 1'
#
loop_
_entity.id
_entity.type
_entity.pdbx_description
1 polymer ?
#
loop_
_entity_poly.entity_id
_entity_poly.type
_entity_poly.pdbx_seq_one_letter_code
_entity_poly.pdbx_strand_id
1 'polypeptide(L)'
;MRYTILILLICLLNISILKAEDDDIDEDVTIEDTPTTTSSATIEKTNVPIMRSSSSNIYFEEQFQDKSKWSRWVKSQAKKDGVDEVLAKYDGEWGFEIPQSSIYSDDYALILKSKARHHAISSSLFKPFDFSTSPLVVQYEVKYQTNQECGGAYVKLLSADGQHLDLKQVTDKTPYTIMFGPDMCGAEHKYHFIVRYRNPRTGVYSEHQAKKPTEPLDSYFTDKKSHLYTLVLSADNSFKIYIDNKLINSGSLLTDMEPSIIPPKEIIDETDRKPDDWDDREKIPDTNAKKPDDWDETEPKEIPNESATIPDGWLENESPMVSDPDAVKPGDWDDEIDGIWEAPSIDNPVCKDSPGCGEWTAPMVPNPAYRGHWRAPLVDNPNYRGKWEPRKIPNPDYFEETHPYKLTPIGGLALELWSMVDGVVFDNFLITSDQSIAKQYGDQIWYSKSVLEGKAISAASESVIDAIVKATKDRPWLWAVYLVAILLPLIILVVFCWSRKPTSKAKDGLKKKTDEVEPDSNEQQLLTSADNDEETEEIEIDEQQVKSNVTNVSGKDALENEDEGQEEEVNVIETNEDESNKSSSPSTSNSARRRVRKE
;
A
#
# COMPACT_ATOMS: atom_id res chain seq x y z
N MET A 1 -6.06 -56.77 3.34
CA MET A 1 -6.34 -56.63 4.79
C MET A 1 -5.79 -55.35 5.43
N ARG A 2 -4.65 -54.77 5.01
CA ARG A 2 -4.18 -53.46 5.56
C ARG A 2 -4.84 -52.23 4.92
N TYR A 3 -4.86 -52.12 3.58
CA TYR A 3 -5.57 -51.04 2.88
C TYR A 3 -7.09 -51.01 3.13
N THR A 4 -7.70 -52.18 3.33
CA THR A 4 -9.13 -52.33 3.60
C THR A 4 -9.57 -51.72 4.93
N ILE A 5 -8.67 -51.61 5.93
CA ILE A 5 -8.99 -50.98 7.23
C ILE A 5 -8.82 -49.46 7.14
N LEU A 6 -7.82 -48.98 6.39
CA LEU A 6 -7.59 -47.56 6.14
C LEU A 6 -8.77 -46.92 5.40
N ILE A 7 -9.27 -47.58 4.35
CA ILE A 7 -10.46 -47.12 3.61
C ILE A 7 -11.71 -47.13 4.51
N LEU A 8 -11.87 -48.12 5.39
CA LEU A 8 -13.02 -48.19 6.29
C LEU A 8 -13.02 -47.05 7.34
N LEU A 9 -11.85 -46.67 7.85
CA LEU A 9 -11.69 -45.51 8.73
C LEU A 9 -11.98 -44.19 8.01
N ILE A 10 -11.51 -44.03 6.77
CA ILE A 10 -11.80 -42.84 5.95
C ILE A 10 -13.31 -42.74 5.63
N CYS A 11 -13.97 -43.86 5.31
CA CYS A 11 -15.42 -43.88 5.09
C CYS A 11 -16.22 -43.54 6.36
N LEU A 12 -15.83 -44.07 7.53
CA LEU A 12 -16.51 -43.76 8.80
C LEU A 12 -16.38 -42.29 9.21
N LEU A 13 -15.24 -41.64 8.93
CA LEU A 13 -15.07 -40.20 9.15
C LEU A 13 -15.95 -39.33 8.23
N ASN A 14 -16.21 -39.76 6.99
CA ASN A 14 -17.06 -39.02 6.05
C ASN A 14 -18.57 -39.23 6.30
N ILE A 15 -18.99 -40.37 6.85
CA ILE A 15 -20.42 -40.65 7.15
C ILE A 15 -20.94 -39.75 8.29
N SER A 16 -20.08 -39.32 9.21
CA SER A 16 -20.46 -38.41 10.32
C SER A 16 -20.71 -36.95 9.89
N ILE A 17 -20.44 -36.59 8.63
CA ILE A 17 -20.54 -35.21 8.12
C ILE A 17 -21.79 -35.00 7.23
N LEU A 18 -22.44 -36.08 6.77
CA LEU A 18 -23.51 -36.04 5.75
C LEU A 18 -24.91 -36.41 6.27
N LYS A 19 -25.26 -36.07 7.52
CA LYS A 19 -26.59 -36.36 8.07
C LYS A 19 -27.12 -35.31 9.06
N ALA A 20 -27.35 -34.10 8.58
CA ALA A 20 -28.08 -33.04 9.30
C ALA A 20 -28.68 -31.99 8.32
N GLU A 21 -29.74 -32.37 7.60
CA GLU A 21 -30.69 -31.61 6.74
C GLU A 21 -31.43 -32.71 5.91
N ASP A 22 -32.75 -32.76 5.71
CA ASP A 22 -33.92 -32.04 6.23
C ASP A 22 -35.08 -33.05 6.41
N ASP A 23 -36.13 -32.69 7.16
CA ASP A 23 -37.52 -33.15 6.93
C ASP A 23 -38.48 -32.36 7.86
N ASP A 24 -39.28 -31.45 7.29
CA ASP A 24 -40.36 -30.71 7.96
C ASP A 24 -41.59 -31.59 8.26
N ILE A 25 -42.38 -31.23 9.28
CA ILE A 25 -43.86 -31.38 9.35
C ILE A 25 -44.43 -30.57 10.53
N ASP A 26 -45.56 -29.89 10.30
CA ASP A 26 -46.25 -28.96 11.20
C ASP A 26 -47.23 -29.59 12.23
N GLU A 27 -47.70 -28.70 13.13
CA GLU A 27 -48.91 -28.71 13.99
C GLU A 27 -48.86 -29.24 15.45
N ASP A 28 -48.91 -28.25 16.35
CA ASP A 28 -49.74 -28.09 17.58
C ASP A 28 -49.74 -29.16 18.70
N VAL A 29 -49.32 -28.75 19.92
CA VAL A 29 -50.14 -28.78 21.16
C VAL A 29 -49.39 -28.12 22.35
N THR A 30 -50.19 -27.60 23.30
CA THR A 30 -49.88 -26.67 24.39
C THR A 30 -49.19 -27.19 25.67
N ILE A 31 -48.28 -26.37 26.22
CA ILE A 31 -48.03 -26.00 27.66
C ILE A 31 -47.61 -27.11 28.67
N GLU A 32 -46.39 -26.99 29.26
CA GLU A 32 -46.17 -26.70 30.71
C GLU A 32 -44.65 -26.43 31.02
N ASP A 33 -44.37 -25.75 32.14
CA ASP A 33 -43.10 -25.08 32.46
C ASP A 33 -41.93 -25.98 32.91
N THR A 34 -40.69 -25.64 32.51
CA THR A 34 -39.53 -25.51 33.44
C THR A 34 -38.33 -24.81 32.79
N PRO A 35 -37.74 -23.76 33.39
CA PRO A 35 -36.61 -23.05 32.79
C PRO A 35 -35.27 -23.73 33.13
N THR A 36 -34.52 -24.16 32.12
CA THR A 36 -33.10 -24.54 32.28
C THR A 36 -32.21 -23.40 31.79
N THR A 37 -31.60 -22.69 32.74
CA THR A 37 -30.78 -21.49 32.48
C THR A 37 -29.47 -21.84 31.76
N THR A 38 -29.45 -21.74 30.43
CA THR A 38 -28.21 -21.57 29.66
C THR A 38 -27.87 -20.09 29.64
N SER A 39 -27.03 -19.64 30.57
CA SER A 39 -26.57 -18.25 30.59
C SER A 39 -25.57 -18.00 29.46
N SER A 40 -26.10 -17.67 28.27
CA SER A 40 -25.36 -16.80 27.35
C SER A 40 -25.03 -15.53 28.13
N ALA A 41 -23.74 -15.19 28.24
CA ALA A 41 -23.30 -13.99 28.91
C ALA A 41 -23.64 -12.77 28.04
N THR A 42 -24.90 -12.34 28.10
CA THR A 42 -25.36 -11.08 27.54
C THR A 42 -24.59 -9.95 28.22
N ILE A 43 -23.57 -9.42 27.55
CA ILE A 43 -22.90 -8.20 28.00
C ILE A 43 -23.96 -7.09 27.93
N GLU A 44 -24.43 -6.64 29.09
CA GLU A 44 -25.30 -5.47 29.17
C GLU A 44 -24.52 -4.27 28.61
N LYS A 45 -24.88 -3.85 27.40
CA LYS A 45 -24.31 -2.65 26.79
C LYS A 45 -24.69 -1.45 27.64
N THR A 46 -23.70 -0.73 28.13
CA THR A 46 -23.91 0.48 28.93
C THR A 46 -24.22 1.68 28.03
N ASN A 47 -24.72 2.76 28.64
CA ASN A 47 -24.94 4.02 27.93
C ASN A 47 -23.60 4.78 27.75
N VAL A 48 -23.51 5.56 26.67
CA VAL A 48 -22.34 6.40 26.36
C VAL A 48 -22.14 7.48 27.44
N PRO A 49 -20.91 7.73 27.90
CA PRO A 49 -20.61 8.88 28.77
C PRO A 49 -20.78 10.20 28.01
N ILE A 50 -21.84 10.96 28.32
CA ILE A 50 -22.13 12.27 27.70
C ILE A 50 -21.38 13.37 28.46
N MET A 51 -20.51 14.12 27.77
CA MET A 51 -19.77 15.24 28.35
C MET A 51 -20.31 16.57 27.80
N ARG A 52 -21.02 17.32 28.66
CA ARG A 52 -21.52 18.66 28.33
C ARG A 52 -20.65 19.71 29.01
N SER A 53 -19.85 20.42 28.23
CA SER A 53 -19.01 21.52 28.73
C SER A 53 -19.66 22.85 28.39
N SER A 54 -20.07 23.62 29.39
CA SER A 54 -20.62 24.97 29.23
C SER A 54 -19.53 26.05 29.07
N SER A 55 -18.34 25.67 28.62
CA SER A 55 -17.19 26.57 28.50
C SER A 55 -17.34 27.53 27.31
N SER A 56 -17.05 28.80 27.54
CA SER A 56 -16.96 29.83 26.48
C SER A 56 -15.86 29.55 25.45
N ASN A 57 -14.96 28.61 25.72
CA ASN A 57 -13.82 28.27 24.87
C ASN A 57 -14.17 27.25 23.78
N ILE A 58 -15.41 26.74 23.76
CA ILE A 58 -15.90 25.80 22.74
C ILE A 58 -16.54 26.58 21.59
N TYR A 59 -16.18 26.19 20.37
CA TYR A 59 -16.65 26.76 19.10
C TYR A 59 -17.53 25.76 18.34
N PHE A 60 -17.32 24.46 18.55
CA PHE A 60 -18.16 23.37 18.05
C PHE A 60 -18.08 22.19 19.03
N GLU A 61 -19.22 21.56 19.33
CA GLU A 61 -19.31 20.22 19.93
C GLU A 61 -20.36 19.43 19.14
N GLU A 62 -20.12 18.15 18.88
CA GLU A 62 -21.14 17.20 18.45
C GLU A 62 -20.77 15.77 18.88
N GLN A 63 -21.70 15.11 19.57
CA GLN A 63 -21.58 13.71 20.00
C GLN A 63 -22.73 12.84 19.46
N PHE A 64 -23.63 13.44 18.66
CA PHE A 64 -24.83 12.82 18.05
C PHE A 64 -25.87 12.18 19.01
N GLN A 65 -25.61 12.14 20.32
CA GLN A 65 -26.53 11.64 21.35
C GLN A 65 -27.86 12.44 21.43
N ASP A 66 -27.85 13.69 21.00
CA ASP A 66 -29.03 14.57 20.97
C ASP A 66 -29.62 14.64 19.55
N LYS A 67 -30.67 13.85 19.31
CA LYS A 67 -31.35 13.76 18.01
C LYS A 67 -31.94 15.09 17.52
N SER A 68 -32.19 16.05 18.42
CA SER A 68 -32.67 17.39 18.01
C SER A 68 -31.59 18.19 17.28
N LYS A 69 -30.32 18.00 17.68
CA LYS A 69 -29.16 18.66 17.07
C LYS A 69 -28.88 18.20 15.66
N TRP A 70 -29.26 16.98 15.25
CA TRP A 70 -28.97 16.41 13.92
C TRP A 70 -29.38 17.32 12.76
N SER A 71 -30.45 18.11 12.93
CA SER A 71 -30.94 19.11 11.97
C SER A 71 -29.94 20.23 11.63
N ARG A 72 -28.87 20.42 12.42
CA ARG A 72 -27.77 21.37 12.15
C ARG A 72 -26.84 20.95 11.01
N TRP A 73 -26.88 19.67 10.62
CA TRP A 73 -26.01 19.09 9.61
C TRP A 73 -26.70 19.16 8.25
N VAL A 74 -26.12 19.96 7.36
CA VAL A 74 -26.66 20.26 6.04
C VAL A 74 -25.89 19.44 5.01
N LYS A 75 -26.60 18.53 4.33
CA LYS A 75 -26.09 17.82 3.15
C LYS A 75 -25.97 18.83 2.00
N SER A 76 -24.85 18.78 1.27
CA SER A 76 -24.69 19.62 0.09
C SER A 76 -25.69 19.22 -1.01
N GLN A 77 -26.07 20.20 -1.82
CA GLN A 77 -26.91 20.07 -3.01
C GLN A 77 -26.16 20.55 -4.26
N ALA A 78 -24.86 20.82 -4.13
CA ALA A 78 -24.01 21.29 -5.21
C ALA A 78 -23.71 20.20 -6.25
N LYS A 79 -23.23 20.65 -7.41
CA LYS A 79 -22.49 19.83 -8.37
C LYS A 79 -21.08 20.39 -8.51
N LYS A 80 -20.09 19.51 -8.68
CA LYS A 80 -18.71 19.83 -9.03
C LYS A 80 -18.62 20.21 -10.51
N ASP A 81 -18.02 21.36 -10.83
CA ASP A 81 -17.88 21.78 -12.23
C ASP A 81 -16.77 21.01 -12.96
N GLY A 82 -16.98 20.75 -14.25
CA GLY A 82 -15.94 20.19 -15.13
C GLY A 82 -15.77 18.67 -15.06
N VAL A 83 -16.73 17.96 -14.45
CA VAL A 83 -16.76 16.50 -14.36
C VAL A 83 -18.09 15.99 -14.96
N ASP A 84 -18.12 14.76 -15.47
CA ASP A 84 -19.35 14.11 -15.98
C ASP A 84 -20.52 14.22 -14.99
N GLU A 85 -21.73 14.46 -15.49
CA GLU A 85 -22.89 14.79 -14.65
C GLU A 85 -23.31 13.68 -13.66
N VAL A 86 -22.84 12.45 -13.87
CA VAL A 86 -23.01 11.32 -12.96
C VAL A 86 -22.04 11.39 -11.77
N LEU A 87 -20.79 11.78 -12.01
CA LEU A 87 -19.74 11.88 -10.98
C LEU A 87 -19.67 13.27 -10.31
N ALA A 88 -20.22 14.29 -10.95
CA ALA A 88 -20.26 15.67 -10.47
C ALA A 88 -21.16 15.89 -9.26
N LYS A 89 -22.08 14.97 -8.93
CA LYS A 89 -23.07 15.18 -7.87
C LYS A 89 -22.50 14.75 -6.52
N TYR A 90 -22.75 15.57 -5.48
CA TYR A 90 -22.58 15.17 -4.09
C TYR A 90 -23.79 14.34 -3.62
N ASP A 91 -24.01 13.19 -4.25
CA ASP A 91 -25.18 12.33 -4.04
C ASP A 91 -24.98 11.22 -2.99
N GLY A 92 -23.80 11.17 -2.35
CA GLY A 92 -23.50 10.22 -1.30
C GLY A 92 -24.37 10.37 -0.04
N GLU A 93 -24.89 9.25 0.46
CA GLU A 93 -25.81 9.22 1.60
C GLU A 93 -25.08 9.22 2.96
N TRP A 94 -25.71 9.90 3.93
CA TRP A 94 -25.30 9.92 5.33
C TRP A 94 -26.45 9.50 6.22
N GLY A 95 -26.17 8.64 7.21
CA GLY A 95 -27.09 8.19 8.26
C GLY A 95 -26.64 8.63 9.65
N PHE A 96 -27.61 8.86 10.55
CA PHE A 96 -27.38 9.07 11.97
C PHE A 96 -27.82 7.80 12.71
N GLU A 97 -26.88 6.88 12.89
CA GLU A 97 -27.16 5.48 13.23
C GLU A 97 -26.15 4.98 14.28
N ILE A 98 -26.49 3.89 14.97
CA ILE A 98 -25.56 3.22 15.88
C ILE A 98 -24.62 2.33 15.06
N PRO A 99 -23.29 2.41 15.25
CA PRO A 99 -22.33 1.56 14.54
C PRO A 99 -22.59 0.06 14.73
N GLN A 100 -22.39 -0.72 13.66
CA GLN A 100 -22.65 -2.18 13.67
C GLN A 100 -21.92 -2.90 14.81
N SER A 101 -20.67 -2.52 15.08
CA SER A 101 -19.81 -3.03 16.14
C SER A 101 -19.72 -2.07 17.35
N SER A 102 -20.80 -1.35 17.68
CA SER A 102 -20.82 -0.47 18.86
C SER A 102 -20.84 -1.27 20.18
N ILE A 103 -20.02 -0.82 21.14
CA ILE A 103 -19.96 -1.35 22.51
C ILE A 103 -21.15 -0.88 23.34
N TYR A 104 -21.59 0.36 23.15
CA TYR A 104 -22.67 0.98 23.90
C TYR A 104 -24.02 0.80 23.18
N SER A 105 -25.14 0.86 23.91
CA SER A 105 -26.48 0.63 23.35
C SER A 105 -26.97 1.78 22.46
N ASP A 106 -26.60 3.01 22.82
CA ASP A 106 -27.16 4.25 22.26
C ASP A 106 -26.10 5.15 21.62
N ASP A 107 -24.95 4.61 21.19
CA ASP A 107 -23.89 5.37 20.54
C ASP A 107 -24.25 5.72 19.09
N TYR A 108 -25.10 6.72 18.91
CA TYR A 108 -25.38 7.28 17.59
C TYR A 108 -24.14 8.01 17.07
N ALA A 109 -23.83 7.83 15.80
CA ALA A 109 -22.74 8.51 15.11
C ALA A 109 -23.17 8.90 13.69
N LEU A 110 -22.37 9.74 13.02
CA LEU A 110 -22.55 10.10 11.62
C LEU A 110 -21.85 9.06 10.74
N ILE A 111 -22.61 8.33 9.92
CA ILE A 111 -22.09 7.23 9.10
C ILE A 111 -22.22 7.57 7.61
N LEU A 112 -21.14 7.36 6.86
CA LEU A 112 -21.08 7.40 5.40
C LEU A 112 -21.66 6.09 4.83
N LYS A 113 -22.70 6.17 3.99
CA LYS A 113 -23.53 5.01 3.60
C LYS A 113 -23.40 4.56 2.14
N SER A 114 -22.83 5.38 1.25
CA SER A 114 -22.75 5.04 -0.19
C SER A 114 -21.33 4.67 -0.62
N LYS A 115 -21.21 3.65 -1.48
CA LYS A 115 -19.94 3.23 -2.10
C LYS A 115 -19.66 4.00 -3.39
N ALA A 116 -18.39 4.33 -3.62
CA ALA A 116 -17.89 5.03 -4.82
C ALA A 116 -18.61 6.36 -5.13
N ARG A 117 -18.96 7.15 -4.11
CA ARG A 117 -19.67 8.45 -4.25
C ARG A 117 -18.92 9.62 -3.60
N HIS A 118 -19.19 10.82 -4.13
CA HIS A 118 -18.83 12.06 -3.47
C HIS A 118 -19.87 12.39 -2.39
N HIS A 119 -19.39 12.58 -1.16
CA HIS A 119 -20.19 12.89 0.01
C HIS A 119 -19.84 14.28 0.51
N ALA A 120 -20.84 15.14 0.71
CA ALA A 120 -20.64 16.44 1.34
C ALA A 120 -21.72 16.72 2.39
N ILE A 121 -21.30 16.91 3.65
CA ILE A 121 -22.15 17.34 4.76
C ILE A 121 -21.40 18.34 5.62
N SER A 122 -22.08 19.36 6.12
CA SER A 122 -21.45 20.45 6.86
C SER A 122 -22.33 21.04 7.95
N SER A 123 -21.73 21.73 8.91
CA SER A 123 -22.45 22.44 9.97
C SER A 123 -21.70 23.71 10.39
N SER A 124 -22.44 24.74 10.78
CA SER A 124 -21.86 25.97 11.33
C SER A 124 -21.29 25.76 12.73
N LEU A 125 -20.22 26.49 13.03
CA LEU A 125 -19.76 26.70 14.41
C LEU A 125 -20.80 27.50 15.20
N PHE A 126 -20.79 27.37 16.53
CA PHE A 126 -21.62 28.18 17.43
C PHE A 126 -21.25 29.66 17.39
N LYS A 127 -19.97 29.93 17.14
CA LYS A 127 -19.35 31.23 16.90
C LYS A 127 -18.13 31.05 16.00
N PRO A 128 -17.79 32.00 15.12
CA PRO A 128 -16.55 31.92 14.35
C PRO A 128 -15.32 31.81 15.25
N PHE A 129 -14.28 31.09 14.79
CA PHE A 129 -12.97 31.05 15.44
C PHE A 129 -12.02 32.02 14.74
N ASP A 130 -11.40 32.93 15.49
CA ASP A 130 -10.43 33.91 14.99
C ASP A 130 -8.99 33.55 15.41
N PHE A 131 -8.05 33.64 14.46
CA PHE A 131 -6.64 33.33 14.69
C PHE A 131 -5.88 34.55 15.25
N SER A 132 -6.30 35.03 16.42
CA SER A 132 -5.73 36.22 17.07
C SER A 132 -4.61 35.87 18.07
N THR A 133 -4.94 35.15 19.14
CA THR A 133 -4.02 34.83 20.26
C THR A 133 -4.25 33.47 20.92
N SER A 134 -5.46 32.91 20.82
CA SER A 134 -5.82 31.65 21.46
C SER A 134 -5.45 30.48 20.56
N PRO A 135 -4.92 29.35 21.05
CA PRO A 135 -4.63 28.20 20.20
C PRO A 135 -5.92 27.62 19.60
N LEU A 136 -5.81 26.94 18.47
CA LEU A 136 -6.89 26.14 17.89
C LEU A 136 -6.68 24.66 18.25
N VAL A 137 -7.70 24.01 18.80
CA VAL A 137 -7.71 22.56 19.00
C VAL A 137 -8.93 21.97 18.31
N VAL A 138 -8.69 20.98 17.44
CA VAL A 138 -9.71 20.26 16.68
C VAL A 138 -9.55 18.78 16.97
N GLN A 139 -10.63 18.13 17.40
CA GLN A 139 -10.62 16.73 17.79
C GLN A 139 -11.89 16.03 17.28
N TYR A 140 -11.76 14.80 16.80
CA TYR A 140 -12.88 13.94 16.42
C TYR A 140 -12.44 12.47 16.32
N GLU A 141 -13.41 11.57 16.32
CA GLU A 141 -13.20 10.13 16.15
C GLU A 141 -13.54 9.68 14.72
N VAL A 142 -12.74 8.74 14.20
CA VAL A 142 -13.07 7.97 12.98
C VAL A 142 -13.00 6.48 13.30
N LYS A 143 -13.97 5.71 12.81
CA LYS A 143 -13.96 4.24 12.83
C LYS A 143 -14.33 3.70 11.44
N TYR A 144 -13.51 2.81 10.91
CA TYR A 144 -13.80 2.07 9.68
C TYR A 144 -14.50 0.75 10.02
N GLN A 145 -15.78 0.59 9.67
CA GLN A 145 -16.54 -0.65 9.94
C GLN A 145 -16.12 -1.79 8.99
N THR A 146 -15.94 -1.45 7.71
CA THR A 146 -15.35 -2.31 6.69
C THR A 146 -13.88 -1.95 6.50
N ASN A 147 -13.11 -2.83 5.86
CA ASN A 147 -11.77 -2.46 5.43
C ASN A 147 -11.88 -1.30 4.42
N GLN A 148 -11.16 -0.21 4.68
CA GLN A 148 -11.02 0.88 3.72
C GLN A 148 -10.16 0.38 2.54
N GLU A 149 -10.44 0.83 1.32
CA GLU A 149 -9.60 0.54 0.12
C GLU A 149 -9.03 1.83 -0.45
N CYS A 150 -9.92 2.79 -0.75
CA CYS A 150 -9.56 4.14 -1.10
C CYS A 150 -10.66 5.12 -0.68
N GLY A 151 -10.28 6.19 0.02
CA GLY A 151 -11.16 7.28 0.43
C GLY A 151 -10.69 7.96 1.72
N GLY A 152 -11.05 9.23 1.85
CA GLY A 152 -10.67 10.06 2.99
C GLY A 152 -11.66 10.02 4.15
N ALA A 153 -11.20 10.40 5.33
CA ALA A 153 -12.02 10.68 6.50
C ALA A 153 -11.55 11.94 7.25
N TYR A 154 -11.13 12.96 6.48
CA TYR A 154 -10.69 14.27 6.97
C TYR A 154 -11.83 15.28 7.12
N VAL A 155 -11.63 16.26 8.01
CA VAL A 155 -12.48 17.45 8.13
C VAL A 155 -11.89 18.64 7.36
N LYS A 156 -12.75 19.44 6.73
CA LYS A 156 -12.42 20.78 6.21
C LYS A 156 -13.06 21.83 7.11
N LEU A 157 -12.26 22.75 7.62
CA LEU A 157 -12.70 23.89 8.42
C LEU A 157 -12.97 25.07 7.48
N LEU A 158 -14.25 25.33 7.21
CA LEU A 158 -14.71 26.29 6.20
C LEU A 158 -14.41 27.73 6.62
N SER A 159 -13.87 28.53 5.71
CA SER A 159 -13.44 29.90 5.96
C SER A 159 -14.62 30.87 6.09
N ALA A 160 -14.52 31.81 7.03
CA ALA A 160 -15.45 32.90 7.27
C ALA A 160 -14.88 34.25 6.77
N ASP A 161 -14.52 34.32 5.47
CA ASP A 161 -13.91 35.50 4.84
C ASP A 161 -14.95 36.57 4.43
N GLY A 162 -15.86 36.91 5.34
CA GLY A 162 -16.92 37.91 5.15
C GLY A 162 -18.03 37.55 4.13
N GLN A 163 -17.88 36.47 3.37
CA GLN A 163 -18.92 35.93 2.49
C GLN A 163 -19.93 35.09 3.28
N HIS A 164 -21.19 35.05 2.81
CA HIS A 164 -22.21 34.21 3.43
C HIS A 164 -21.94 32.73 3.13
N LEU A 165 -21.59 31.96 4.16
CA LEU A 165 -21.31 30.53 4.05
C LEU A 165 -22.60 29.73 3.78
N ASP A 166 -22.87 29.41 2.51
CA ASP A 166 -24.00 28.53 2.16
C ASP A 166 -23.60 27.05 2.27
N LEU A 167 -23.96 26.44 3.39
CA LEU A 167 -23.74 25.02 3.69
C LEU A 167 -24.42 24.06 2.69
N LYS A 168 -25.39 24.52 1.89
CA LYS A 168 -26.01 23.71 0.82
C LYS A 168 -25.19 23.68 -0.46
N GLN A 169 -24.17 24.52 -0.60
CA GLN A 169 -23.36 24.64 -1.80
C GLN A 169 -21.89 24.27 -1.56
N VAL A 170 -21.62 23.38 -0.59
CA VAL A 170 -20.27 22.89 -0.29
C VAL A 170 -19.79 21.94 -1.39
N THR A 171 -18.58 22.19 -1.86
CA THR A 171 -17.85 21.53 -2.96
C THR A 171 -16.37 21.43 -2.62
N ASP A 172 -15.62 20.70 -3.44
CA ASP A 172 -14.16 20.65 -3.44
C ASP A 172 -13.50 22.05 -3.49
N LYS A 173 -14.09 22.99 -4.24
CA LYS A 173 -13.63 24.39 -4.38
C LYS A 173 -14.07 25.32 -3.24
N THR A 174 -14.89 24.87 -2.29
CA THR A 174 -15.40 25.73 -1.21
C THR A 174 -14.24 26.19 -0.33
N PRO A 175 -14.10 27.51 -0.05
CA PRO A 175 -12.95 28.02 0.68
C PRO A 175 -12.91 27.47 2.12
N TYR A 176 -11.81 26.79 2.42
CA TYR A 176 -11.49 26.27 3.74
C TYR A 176 -10.15 26.87 4.22
N THR A 177 -9.97 26.94 5.53
CA THR A 177 -8.74 27.46 6.16
C THR A 177 -7.78 26.32 6.50
N ILE A 178 -8.30 25.21 7.03
CA ILE A 178 -7.54 24.03 7.42
C ILE A 178 -8.27 22.77 6.96
N MET A 179 -7.54 21.82 6.37
CA MET A 179 -7.99 20.44 6.19
C MET A 179 -7.17 19.55 7.14
N PHE A 180 -7.84 18.70 7.91
CA PHE A 180 -7.19 17.86 8.91
C PHE A 180 -7.82 16.47 8.97
N GLY A 181 -7.01 15.41 8.91
CA GLY A 181 -7.47 14.04 9.21
C GLY A 181 -6.86 12.95 8.33
N PRO A 182 -7.25 11.68 8.56
CA PRO A 182 -6.75 10.53 7.83
C PRO A 182 -7.26 10.49 6.37
N ASP A 183 -6.42 9.96 5.48
CA ASP A 183 -6.75 9.67 4.09
C ASP A 183 -5.94 8.45 3.61
N MET A 184 -6.56 7.57 2.82
CA MET A 184 -5.90 6.36 2.34
C MET A 184 -6.35 6.03 0.94
N CYS A 185 -5.42 5.62 0.09
CA CYS A 185 -5.74 5.04 -1.21
C CYS A 185 -4.73 3.95 -1.60
N GLY A 186 -5.18 2.69 -1.66
CA GLY A 186 -4.30 1.55 -1.93
C GLY A 186 -3.25 1.40 -0.83
N ALA A 187 -1.96 1.42 -1.22
CA ALA A 187 -0.85 1.33 -0.27
C ALA A 187 -0.45 2.68 0.36
N GLU A 188 -1.02 3.80 -0.07
CA GLU A 188 -0.70 5.12 0.49
C GLU A 188 -1.58 5.43 1.71
N HIS A 189 -1.03 5.23 2.91
CA HIS A 189 -1.61 5.72 4.16
C HIS A 189 -1.10 7.13 4.47
N LYS A 190 -2.01 8.11 4.55
CA LYS A 190 -1.68 9.53 4.79
C LYS A 190 -2.54 10.08 5.92
N TYR A 191 -2.08 11.17 6.52
CA TYR A 191 -3.01 12.15 7.07
C TYR A 191 -2.73 13.49 6.42
N HIS A 192 -3.77 14.28 6.26
CA HIS A 192 -3.68 15.67 5.84
C HIS A 192 -3.61 16.55 7.08
N PHE A 193 -2.66 17.47 7.08
CA PHE A 193 -2.80 18.74 7.79
C PHE A 193 -2.38 19.82 6.79
N ILE A 194 -3.37 20.36 6.09
CA ILE A 194 -3.18 21.36 5.03
C ILE A 194 -3.70 22.68 5.55
N VAL A 195 -2.86 23.71 5.50
CA VAL A 195 -3.19 25.09 5.82
C VAL A 195 -3.30 25.88 4.53
N ARG A 196 -4.44 26.55 4.34
CA ARG A 196 -4.64 27.46 3.21
C ARG A 196 -4.26 28.87 3.63
N TYR A 197 -3.10 29.33 3.18
CA TYR A 197 -2.54 30.63 3.54
C TYR A 197 -2.79 31.66 2.44
N ARG A 198 -3.03 32.91 2.82
CA ARG A 198 -3.22 34.02 1.87
C ARG A 198 -1.92 34.83 1.76
N ASN A 199 -1.27 34.80 0.61
CA ASN A 199 -0.08 35.61 0.35
C ASN A 199 -0.42 37.11 0.55
N PRO A 200 0.26 37.83 1.48
CA PRO A 200 -0.09 39.21 1.81
C PRO A 200 0.27 40.23 0.71
N ARG A 201 1.11 39.86 -0.26
CA ARG A 201 1.46 40.72 -1.42
C ARG A 201 0.50 40.55 -2.58
N THR A 202 0.25 39.31 -3.01
CA THR A 202 -0.58 39.02 -4.19
C THR A 202 -2.06 38.87 -3.84
N GLY A 203 -2.38 38.59 -2.58
CA GLY A 203 -3.73 38.28 -2.13
C GLY A 203 -4.24 36.89 -2.52
N VAL A 204 -3.42 36.10 -3.23
CA VAL A 204 -3.72 34.73 -3.68
C VAL A 204 -3.64 33.75 -2.50
N TYR A 205 -4.53 32.77 -2.49
CA TYR A 205 -4.50 31.68 -1.52
C TYR A 205 -3.74 30.47 -2.09
N SER A 206 -2.79 29.95 -1.32
CA SER A 206 -2.03 28.73 -1.60
C SER A 206 -2.24 27.69 -0.49
N GLU A 207 -2.11 26.42 -0.85
CA GLU A 207 -2.24 25.28 0.07
C GLU A 207 -0.86 24.78 0.48
N HIS A 208 -0.70 24.50 1.77
CA HIS A 208 0.58 24.13 2.39
C HIS A 208 0.35 22.93 3.30
N GLN A 209 0.92 21.77 2.96
CA GLN A 209 0.73 20.53 3.68
C GLN A 209 1.88 20.30 4.68
N ALA A 210 1.56 19.89 5.90
CA ALA A 210 2.61 19.51 6.85
C ALA A 210 3.37 18.27 6.37
N LYS A 211 4.70 18.26 6.56
CA LYS A 211 5.56 17.12 6.25
C LYS A 211 5.01 15.82 6.86
N LYS A 212 5.12 14.72 6.11
CA LYS A 212 4.67 13.38 6.51
C LYS A 212 5.31 12.94 7.85
N PRO A 213 4.62 12.12 8.67
CA PRO A 213 5.21 11.56 9.88
C PRO A 213 6.29 10.51 9.52
N THR A 214 7.18 10.21 10.47
CA THR A 214 8.08 9.06 10.38
C THR A 214 7.39 7.75 10.80
N GLU A 215 6.35 7.84 11.64
CA GLU A 215 5.62 6.67 12.16
C GLU A 215 4.66 6.09 11.10
N PRO A 216 4.60 4.75 10.93
CA PRO A 216 3.63 4.12 10.03
C PRO A 216 2.20 4.29 10.55
N LEU A 217 1.24 4.41 9.62
CA LEU A 217 -0.16 4.73 9.94
C LEU A 217 -1.14 3.57 9.67
N ASP A 218 -0.67 2.51 9.02
CA ASP A 218 -1.45 1.42 8.42
C ASP A 218 -2.44 0.75 9.40
N SER A 219 -2.06 0.63 10.68
CA SER A 219 -2.91 0.05 11.72
C SER A 219 -4.20 0.83 11.95
N TYR A 220 -4.16 2.16 11.81
CA TYR A 220 -5.29 3.06 12.08
C TYR A 220 -6.43 2.97 11.03
N PHE A 221 -6.19 2.28 9.92
CA PHE A 221 -7.14 2.05 8.84
C PHE A 221 -7.66 0.60 8.79
N THR A 222 -6.97 -0.32 9.46
CA THR A 222 -7.14 -1.78 9.28
C THR A 222 -7.63 -2.52 10.52
N ASP A 223 -7.42 -1.99 11.74
CA ASP A 223 -7.74 -2.70 12.98
C ASP A 223 -9.23 -2.64 13.42
N LYS A 224 -10.04 -1.83 12.72
CA LYS A 224 -11.49 -1.63 12.91
C LYS A 224 -11.92 -0.99 14.24
N LYS A 225 -11.00 -0.33 14.95
CA LYS A 225 -11.31 0.45 16.16
C LYS A 225 -11.69 1.89 15.84
N SER A 226 -12.25 2.55 16.84
CA SER A 226 -12.39 4.01 16.85
C SER A 226 -11.04 4.65 17.21
N HIS A 227 -10.52 5.50 16.34
CA HIS A 227 -9.28 6.26 16.57
C HIS A 227 -9.59 7.75 16.77
N LEU A 228 -8.88 8.38 17.70
CA LEU A 228 -9.06 9.79 18.06
C LEU A 228 -8.00 10.65 17.37
N TYR A 229 -8.43 11.56 16.51
CA TYR A 229 -7.55 12.47 15.77
C TYR A 229 -7.63 13.87 16.40
N THR A 230 -6.50 14.38 16.90
CA THR A 230 -6.43 15.71 17.55
C THR A 230 -5.33 16.57 16.94
N LEU A 231 -5.71 17.70 16.35
CA LEU A 231 -4.83 18.78 15.93
C LEU A 231 -4.79 19.86 17.02
N VAL A 232 -3.57 20.26 17.42
CA VAL A 232 -3.31 21.45 18.25
C VAL A 232 -2.44 22.40 17.44
N LEU A 233 -2.97 23.57 17.09
CA LEU A 233 -2.25 24.64 16.41
C LEU A 233 -2.12 25.85 17.35
N SER A 234 -0.90 26.16 17.74
CA SER A 234 -0.55 27.19 18.72
C SER A 234 -0.30 28.55 18.07
N ALA A 235 -0.56 29.62 18.82
CA ALA A 235 -0.35 30.99 18.36
C ALA A 235 1.14 31.40 18.18
N ASP A 236 2.08 30.54 18.60
CA ASP A 236 3.53 30.67 18.33
C ASP A 236 3.95 30.06 16.97
N ASN A 237 2.97 29.70 16.14
CA ASN A 237 3.10 29.00 14.85
C ASN A 237 3.50 27.51 14.96
N SER A 238 3.62 26.94 16.17
CA SER A 238 3.85 25.49 16.33
C SER A 238 2.55 24.70 16.15
N PHE A 239 2.66 23.49 15.61
CA PHE A 239 1.56 22.53 15.55
C PHE A 239 1.97 21.18 16.14
N LYS A 240 0.98 20.45 16.67
CA LYS A 240 1.12 19.08 17.19
C LYS A 240 -0.09 18.28 16.77
N ILE A 241 0.14 17.09 16.24
CA ILE A 241 -0.89 16.16 15.78
C ILE A 241 -0.77 14.91 16.64
N TYR A 242 -1.87 14.58 17.29
CA TYR A 242 -2.01 13.38 18.11
C TYR A 242 -3.00 12.42 17.43
N ILE A 243 -2.68 11.14 17.44
CA ILE A 243 -3.61 10.05 17.15
C ILE A 243 -3.65 9.18 18.41
N ASP A 244 -4.84 8.87 18.93
CA ASP A 244 -5.02 8.05 20.13
C ASP A 244 -4.26 8.59 21.37
N ASN A 245 -4.20 9.92 21.49
CA ASN A 245 -3.37 10.69 22.44
C ASN A 245 -1.84 10.49 22.33
N LYS A 246 -1.33 9.67 21.40
CA LYS A 246 0.09 9.58 21.04
C LYS A 246 0.45 10.72 20.09
N LEU A 247 1.57 11.42 20.33
CA LEU A 247 2.09 12.42 19.39
C LEU A 247 2.65 11.70 18.14
N ILE A 248 2.10 12.02 16.96
CA ILE A 248 2.50 11.42 15.68
C ILE A 248 3.28 12.40 14.80
N ASN A 249 2.98 13.70 14.89
CA ASN A 249 3.79 14.73 14.25
C ASN A 249 3.77 16.05 15.03
N SER A 250 4.83 16.83 14.89
CA SER A 250 4.93 18.20 15.40
C SER A 250 5.92 19.00 14.56
N GLY A 251 5.63 20.27 14.33
CA GLY A 251 6.51 21.18 13.59
C GLY A 251 6.08 22.63 13.73
N SER A 252 6.58 23.49 12.84
CA SER A 252 6.14 24.88 12.72
C SER A 252 5.58 25.18 11.34
N LEU A 253 4.56 26.03 11.27
CA LEU A 253 3.98 26.55 10.01
C LEU A 253 5.05 27.19 9.09
N LEU A 254 6.16 27.68 9.65
CA LEU A 254 7.23 28.34 8.90
C LEU A 254 8.23 27.37 8.25
N THR A 255 8.47 26.20 8.85
CA THR A 255 9.59 25.31 8.50
C THR A 255 9.16 23.93 8.03
N ASP A 256 7.98 23.47 8.44
CA ASP A 256 7.53 22.08 8.31
C ASP A 256 6.29 21.93 7.44
N MET A 257 6.12 22.90 6.56
CA MET A 257 5.09 22.98 5.52
C MET A 257 5.70 22.82 4.13
N GLU A 258 5.02 22.10 3.27
CA GLU A 258 5.40 21.76 1.90
C GLU A 258 4.18 21.96 0.95
N PRO A 259 4.29 22.82 -0.08
CA PRO A 259 5.34 23.83 -0.25
C PRO A 259 5.39 24.79 0.95
N SER A 260 6.53 25.46 1.18
CA SER A 260 6.64 26.42 2.29
C SER A 260 5.64 27.57 2.17
N ILE A 261 5.12 28.05 3.30
CA ILE A 261 4.26 29.24 3.35
C ILE A 261 5.00 30.47 2.80
N ILE A 262 6.30 30.56 3.06
CA ILE A 262 7.15 31.61 2.49
C ILE A 262 7.70 31.08 1.16
N PRO A 263 7.29 31.65 0.00
CA PRO A 263 7.82 31.23 -1.29
C PRO A 263 9.34 31.54 -1.37
N PRO A 264 10.10 30.87 -2.26
CA PRO A 264 11.54 31.07 -2.34
C PRO A 264 11.90 32.50 -2.76
N LYS A 265 13.03 33.01 -2.27
CA LYS A 265 13.53 34.37 -2.59
C LYS A 265 13.83 34.57 -4.08
N GLU A 266 14.23 33.49 -4.73
CA GLU A 266 14.57 33.45 -6.15
C GLU A 266 13.82 32.30 -6.81
N ILE A 267 13.43 32.50 -8.06
CA ILE A 267 12.80 31.49 -8.93
C ILE A 267 13.64 31.34 -10.20
N ILE A 268 13.50 30.20 -10.86
CA ILE A 268 14.15 29.95 -12.16
C ILE A 268 13.47 30.83 -13.21
N ASP A 269 14.24 31.49 -14.06
CA ASP A 269 13.71 32.25 -15.18
C ASP A 269 13.30 31.31 -16.33
N GLU A 270 11.99 31.03 -16.44
CA GLU A 270 11.41 30.21 -17.51
C GLU A 270 11.64 30.79 -18.93
N THR A 271 12.02 32.06 -19.04
CA THR A 271 12.35 32.71 -20.33
C THR A 271 13.81 32.53 -20.73
N ASP A 272 14.67 32.10 -19.81
CA ASP A 272 16.08 31.80 -20.09
C ASP A 272 16.20 30.45 -20.83
N ARG A 273 17.23 30.36 -21.69
CA ARG A 273 17.41 29.24 -22.63
C ARG A 273 18.90 28.92 -22.76
N LYS A 274 19.21 27.63 -22.85
CA LYS A 274 20.58 27.15 -23.06
C LYS A 274 21.17 27.80 -24.32
N PRO A 275 22.29 28.53 -24.21
CA PRO A 275 22.98 29.08 -25.38
C PRO A 275 23.51 27.97 -26.28
N ASP A 276 23.47 28.17 -27.59
CA ASP A 276 23.98 27.20 -28.58
C ASP A 276 25.50 26.92 -28.43
N ASP A 277 26.24 27.85 -27.80
CA ASP A 277 27.68 27.72 -27.52
C ASP A 277 27.98 27.10 -26.13
N TRP A 278 26.97 26.66 -25.39
CA TRP A 278 27.13 26.01 -24.10
C TRP A 278 27.29 24.50 -24.24
N ASP A 279 28.52 24.03 -24.10
CA ASP A 279 28.82 22.59 -24.05
C ASP A 279 28.74 22.07 -22.60
N ASP A 280 27.73 21.24 -22.34
CA ASP A 280 27.47 20.54 -21.09
C ASP A 280 27.88 19.06 -21.13
N ARG A 281 28.53 18.61 -22.22
CA ARG A 281 29.11 17.28 -22.29
C ARG A 281 30.44 17.29 -21.55
N GLU A 282 30.49 16.67 -20.38
CA GLU A 282 31.71 16.52 -19.58
C GLU A 282 32.84 15.84 -20.38
N LYS A 283 32.49 14.81 -21.16
CA LYS A 283 33.43 14.04 -21.97
C LYS A 283 33.00 13.96 -23.43
N ILE A 284 33.97 14.00 -24.33
CA ILE A 284 33.79 13.90 -25.78
C ILE A 284 34.70 12.79 -26.34
N PRO A 285 34.36 12.18 -27.47
CA PRO A 285 35.25 11.22 -28.12
C PRO A 285 36.57 11.90 -28.52
N ASP A 286 37.72 11.26 -28.24
CA ASP A 286 39.03 11.77 -28.62
C ASP A 286 39.17 11.86 -30.14
N THR A 287 39.27 13.08 -30.65
CA THR A 287 39.42 13.37 -32.09
C THR A 287 40.79 12.96 -32.64
N ASN A 288 41.76 12.68 -31.77
CA ASN A 288 43.10 12.20 -32.16
C ASN A 288 43.19 10.67 -32.20
N ALA A 289 42.28 9.98 -31.49
CA ALA A 289 42.22 8.53 -31.51
C ALA A 289 41.78 8.04 -32.90
N LYS A 290 42.44 6.98 -33.38
CA LYS A 290 42.11 6.31 -34.64
C LYS A 290 41.84 4.85 -34.37
N LYS A 291 40.96 4.26 -35.17
CA LYS A 291 40.74 2.82 -35.16
C LYS A 291 42.07 2.10 -35.44
N PRO A 292 42.48 1.13 -34.60
CA PRO A 292 43.63 0.27 -34.88
C PRO A 292 43.44 -0.55 -36.15
N ASP A 293 44.53 -0.82 -36.88
CA ASP A 293 44.49 -1.60 -38.13
C ASP A 293 44.12 -3.08 -37.90
N ASP A 294 44.25 -3.59 -36.66
CA ASP A 294 43.86 -4.94 -36.23
C ASP A 294 42.41 -5.03 -35.72
N TRP A 295 41.64 -3.93 -35.79
CA TRP A 295 40.24 -3.89 -35.35
C TRP A 295 39.28 -4.10 -36.53
N ASP A 296 39.01 -5.38 -36.83
CA ASP A 296 37.97 -5.77 -37.79
C ASP A 296 36.57 -5.69 -37.14
N GLU A 297 35.68 -4.94 -37.80
CA GLU A 297 34.29 -4.74 -37.39
C GLU A 297 33.32 -5.65 -38.15
N THR A 298 33.81 -6.39 -39.15
CA THR A 298 33.03 -7.31 -39.98
C THR A 298 33.02 -8.74 -39.45
N GLU A 299 33.93 -9.05 -38.54
CA GLU A 299 33.95 -10.31 -37.78
C GLU A 299 32.62 -10.52 -37.03
N PRO A 300 31.96 -11.69 -37.15
CA PRO A 300 30.75 -11.98 -36.40
C PRO A 300 31.10 -12.23 -34.93
N LYS A 301 30.15 -11.92 -34.03
CA LYS A 301 30.29 -12.17 -32.57
C LYS A 301 30.52 -13.65 -32.25
N GLU A 302 29.96 -14.53 -33.07
CA GLU A 302 30.00 -15.98 -32.90
C GLU A 302 30.33 -16.65 -34.23
N ILE A 303 31.07 -17.75 -34.17
CA ILE A 303 31.46 -18.58 -35.32
C ILE A 303 31.08 -20.05 -35.05
N PRO A 304 30.79 -20.87 -36.07
CA PRO A 304 30.53 -22.30 -35.86
C PRO A 304 31.74 -23.00 -35.22
N ASN A 305 31.51 -23.85 -34.23
CA ASN A 305 32.59 -24.58 -33.58
C ASN A 305 33.13 -25.71 -34.46
N GLU A 306 34.21 -25.47 -35.19
CA GLU A 306 34.89 -26.46 -36.04
C GLU A 306 35.41 -27.71 -35.28
N SER A 307 35.53 -27.64 -33.95
CA SER A 307 35.91 -28.78 -33.11
C SER A 307 34.74 -29.63 -32.64
N ALA A 308 33.49 -29.18 -32.86
CA ALA A 308 32.30 -29.96 -32.56
C ALA A 308 32.04 -30.99 -33.66
N THR A 309 31.72 -32.22 -33.26
CA THR A 309 31.27 -33.29 -34.15
C THR A 309 29.80 -33.62 -33.84
N ILE A 310 29.07 -34.09 -34.85
CA ILE A 310 27.70 -34.59 -34.65
C ILE A 310 27.67 -35.70 -33.58
N PRO A 311 26.75 -35.66 -32.60
CA PRO A 311 26.63 -36.72 -31.60
C PRO A 311 26.17 -38.06 -32.21
N ASP A 312 26.72 -39.16 -31.70
CA ASP A 312 26.30 -40.51 -32.10
C ASP A 312 24.80 -40.72 -31.83
N GLY A 313 24.01 -40.92 -32.88
CA GLY A 313 22.56 -41.15 -32.80
C GLY A 313 21.67 -39.95 -33.16
N TRP A 314 22.24 -38.85 -33.65
CA TRP A 314 21.46 -37.71 -34.18
C TRP A 314 20.58 -38.11 -35.38
N LEU A 315 19.33 -37.63 -35.42
CA LEU A 315 18.34 -37.99 -36.44
C LEU A 315 18.16 -36.88 -37.50
N GLU A 316 19.07 -36.83 -38.48
CA GLU A 316 19.08 -35.76 -39.51
C GLU A 316 17.81 -35.68 -40.37
N ASN A 317 17.15 -36.81 -40.61
CA ASN A 317 15.99 -36.89 -41.51
C ASN A 317 14.64 -36.65 -40.80
N GLU A 318 14.63 -36.58 -39.47
CA GLU A 318 13.42 -36.33 -38.69
C GLU A 318 13.33 -34.84 -38.34
N SER A 319 12.19 -34.21 -38.62
CA SER A 319 11.99 -32.80 -38.23
C SER A 319 11.96 -32.70 -36.70
N PRO A 320 12.63 -31.70 -36.08
CA PRO A 320 12.55 -31.49 -34.64
C PRO A 320 11.14 -31.07 -34.18
N MET A 321 10.36 -30.47 -35.08
CA MET A 321 8.99 -30.03 -34.86
C MET A 321 8.03 -30.75 -35.83
N VAL A 322 6.89 -31.21 -35.32
CA VAL A 322 5.79 -31.79 -36.12
C VAL A 322 4.48 -31.11 -35.74
N SER A 323 3.53 -31.04 -36.66
CA SER A 323 2.18 -30.57 -36.36
C SER A 323 1.50 -31.49 -35.33
N ASP A 324 0.87 -30.90 -34.33
CA ASP A 324 0.13 -31.62 -33.29
C ASP A 324 -1.04 -32.43 -33.92
N PRO A 325 -1.04 -33.77 -33.82
CA PRO A 325 -2.08 -34.62 -34.40
C PRO A 325 -3.40 -34.57 -33.62
N ASP A 326 -3.39 -34.12 -32.36
CA ASP A 326 -4.56 -34.01 -31.50
C ASP A 326 -5.17 -32.58 -31.52
N ALA A 327 -4.51 -31.63 -32.18
CA ALA A 327 -5.03 -30.28 -32.38
C ALA A 327 -6.23 -30.28 -33.36
N VAL A 328 -7.33 -29.67 -32.92
CA VAL A 328 -8.55 -29.51 -33.71
C VAL A 328 -8.77 -28.03 -34.01
N LYS A 329 -9.10 -27.71 -35.27
CA LYS A 329 -9.48 -26.36 -35.68
C LYS A 329 -10.63 -25.82 -34.80
N PRO A 330 -10.50 -24.65 -34.16
CA PRO A 330 -11.58 -24.03 -33.41
C PRO A 330 -12.83 -23.80 -34.26
N GLY A 331 -14.02 -24.01 -33.68
CA GLY A 331 -15.29 -23.90 -34.41
C GLY A 331 -15.71 -22.47 -34.77
N ASP A 332 -15.01 -21.49 -34.22
CA ASP A 332 -15.14 -20.04 -34.42
C ASP A 332 -14.07 -19.46 -35.37
N TRP A 333 -13.15 -20.29 -35.87
CA TRP A 333 -12.08 -19.86 -36.79
C TRP A 333 -12.54 -19.74 -38.24
N ASP A 334 -12.44 -18.54 -38.81
CA ASP A 334 -12.83 -18.22 -40.18
C ASP A 334 -11.58 -18.09 -41.09
N ASP A 335 -11.42 -18.97 -42.08
CA ASP A 335 -10.23 -18.93 -42.94
C ASP A 335 -10.14 -17.68 -43.85
N GLU A 336 -11.24 -16.93 -44.03
CA GLU A 336 -11.27 -15.67 -44.79
C GLU A 336 -10.82 -14.46 -43.94
N ILE A 337 -10.97 -14.53 -42.61
CA ILE A 337 -10.63 -13.45 -41.66
C ILE A 337 -9.33 -13.74 -40.90
N ASP A 338 -9.20 -14.95 -40.36
CA ASP A 338 -8.08 -15.41 -39.52
C ASP A 338 -6.96 -16.09 -40.33
N GLY A 339 -7.22 -16.39 -41.61
CA GLY A 339 -6.31 -17.12 -42.51
C GLY A 339 -6.45 -18.64 -42.38
N ILE A 340 -5.80 -19.39 -43.27
CA ILE A 340 -5.88 -20.86 -43.28
C ILE A 340 -5.33 -21.40 -41.96
N TRP A 341 -6.17 -22.12 -41.20
CA TRP A 341 -5.75 -22.72 -39.95
C TRP A 341 -4.65 -23.78 -40.14
N GLU A 342 -3.52 -23.58 -39.46
CA GLU A 342 -2.43 -24.56 -39.34
C GLU A 342 -2.35 -25.08 -37.90
N ALA A 343 -2.16 -26.40 -37.74
CA ALA A 343 -2.04 -27.02 -36.44
C ALA A 343 -0.72 -26.59 -35.74
N PRO A 344 -0.74 -26.30 -34.42
CA PRO A 344 0.45 -25.92 -33.67
C PRO A 344 1.60 -26.93 -33.84
N SER A 345 2.83 -26.42 -33.96
CA SER A 345 4.03 -27.27 -33.98
C SER A 345 4.40 -27.69 -32.56
N ILE A 346 4.61 -28.99 -32.36
CA ILE A 346 5.08 -29.61 -31.11
C ILE A 346 6.41 -30.33 -31.35
N ASP A 347 7.19 -30.50 -30.28
CA ASP A 347 8.43 -31.27 -30.33
C ASP A 347 8.14 -32.70 -30.82
N ASN A 348 8.87 -33.16 -31.84
CA ASN A 348 8.68 -34.49 -32.40
C ASN A 348 9.00 -35.56 -31.33
N PRO A 349 8.06 -36.45 -30.98
CA PRO A 349 8.25 -37.42 -29.90
C PRO A 349 9.40 -38.41 -30.17
N VAL A 350 9.77 -38.65 -31.44
CA VAL A 350 10.92 -39.50 -31.82
C VAL A 350 12.26 -38.86 -31.39
N CYS A 351 12.30 -37.54 -31.34
CA CYS A 351 13.49 -36.76 -30.98
C CYS A 351 13.76 -36.73 -29.48
N LYS A 352 12.76 -37.06 -28.66
CA LYS A 352 12.85 -37.06 -27.19
C LYS A 352 13.78 -38.14 -26.63
N ASP A 353 13.86 -39.28 -27.32
CA ASP A 353 14.71 -40.42 -26.94
C ASP A 353 16.08 -40.40 -27.67
N SER A 354 16.36 -39.34 -28.44
CA SER A 354 17.56 -39.19 -29.28
C SER A 354 18.38 -37.94 -28.87
N PRO A 355 19.69 -37.84 -29.21
CA PRO A 355 20.50 -36.66 -28.89
C PRO A 355 20.07 -35.36 -29.60
N GLY A 356 19.30 -35.48 -30.69
CA GLY A 356 18.75 -34.37 -31.45
C GLY A 356 18.21 -34.80 -32.81
N CYS A 357 17.57 -33.86 -33.52
CA CYS A 357 16.86 -34.07 -34.79
C CYS A 357 17.04 -32.89 -35.75
N GLY A 358 16.79 -33.15 -37.03
CA GLY A 358 16.91 -32.18 -38.12
C GLY A 358 18.36 -32.00 -38.60
N GLU A 359 18.57 -31.12 -39.57
CA GLU A 359 19.91 -30.83 -40.10
C GLU A 359 20.84 -30.34 -38.98
N TRP A 360 21.91 -31.09 -38.71
CA TRP A 360 22.83 -30.74 -37.63
C TRP A 360 23.66 -29.52 -38.01
N THR A 361 23.59 -28.48 -37.17
CA THR A 361 24.45 -27.30 -37.26
C THR A 361 25.44 -27.31 -36.11
N ALA A 362 26.72 -27.03 -36.40
CA ALA A 362 27.74 -26.93 -35.37
C ALA A 362 27.38 -25.79 -34.39
N PRO A 363 27.48 -26.01 -33.06
CA PRO A 363 27.12 -25.00 -32.08
C PRO A 363 28.00 -23.75 -32.25
N MET A 364 27.36 -22.59 -32.21
CA MET A 364 28.04 -21.30 -32.30
C MET A 364 28.87 -21.05 -31.05
N VAL A 365 30.13 -20.65 -31.21
CA VAL A 365 31.04 -20.29 -30.11
C VAL A 365 31.52 -18.84 -30.26
N PRO A 366 31.83 -18.14 -29.15
CA PRO A 366 32.31 -16.76 -29.20
C PRO A 366 33.58 -16.65 -30.06
N ASN A 367 33.56 -15.75 -31.03
CA ASN A 367 34.68 -15.54 -31.94
C ASN A 367 35.82 -14.78 -31.22
N PRO A 368 37.02 -15.36 -31.05
CA PRO A 368 38.14 -14.69 -30.38
C PRO A 368 38.66 -13.45 -31.12
N ALA A 369 38.38 -13.32 -32.42
CA ALA A 369 38.72 -12.16 -33.23
C ALA A 369 37.72 -11.00 -33.08
N TYR A 370 36.50 -11.26 -32.61
CA TYR A 370 35.46 -10.23 -32.49
C TYR A 370 35.88 -9.10 -31.53
N ARG A 371 35.73 -7.86 -31.99
CA ARG A 371 35.93 -6.64 -31.19
C ARG A 371 34.71 -5.72 -31.18
N GLY A 372 33.72 -5.95 -32.05
CA GLY A 372 32.55 -5.09 -32.25
C GLY A 372 32.91 -3.78 -32.96
N HIS A 373 31.97 -2.84 -33.00
CA HIS A 373 32.22 -1.52 -33.61
C HIS A 373 33.22 -0.69 -32.79
N TRP A 374 34.23 -0.14 -33.45
CA TRP A 374 35.22 0.68 -32.77
C TRP A 374 34.60 2.02 -32.33
N ARG A 375 34.89 2.41 -31.09
CA ARG A 375 34.51 3.73 -30.54
C ARG A 375 35.77 4.40 -30.01
N ALA A 376 35.97 5.67 -30.35
CA ALA A 376 37.06 6.45 -29.78
C ALA A 376 36.89 6.54 -28.24
N PRO A 377 38.00 6.48 -27.47
CA PRO A 377 37.95 6.70 -26.03
C PRO A 377 37.40 8.09 -25.71
N LEU A 378 36.65 8.20 -24.62
CA LEU A 378 36.15 9.48 -24.13
C LEU A 378 37.25 10.22 -23.36
N VAL A 379 37.45 11.48 -23.70
CA VAL A 379 38.37 12.42 -23.03
C VAL A 379 37.59 13.61 -22.49
N ASP A 380 38.11 14.22 -21.42
CA ASP A 380 37.49 15.38 -20.80
C ASP A 380 37.41 16.55 -21.79
N ASN A 381 36.23 17.16 -21.89
CA ASN A 381 35.94 18.17 -22.89
C ASN A 381 36.52 19.54 -22.46
N PRO A 382 37.48 20.11 -23.20
CA PRO A 382 38.09 21.40 -22.83
C PRO A 382 37.10 22.59 -22.89
N ASN A 383 35.95 22.41 -23.53
CA ASN A 383 34.90 23.43 -23.63
C ASN A 383 33.75 23.22 -22.62
N TYR A 384 33.83 22.21 -21.75
CA TYR A 384 32.77 21.93 -20.77
C TYR A 384 32.58 23.12 -19.82
N ARG A 385 31.37 23.67 -19.77
CA ARG A 385 31.01 24.82 -18.93
C ARG A 385 30.23 24.45 -17.68
N GLY A 386 30.05 23.15 -17.41
CA GLY A 386 29.10 22.63 -16.44
C GLY A 386 27.76 22.27 -17.09
N LYS A 387 26.93 21.51 -16.37
CA LYS A 387 25.51 21.31 -16.75
C LYS A 387 24.80 22.66 -16.79
N TRP A 388 24.08 22.95 -17.87
CA TRP A 388 23.36 24.22 -17.99
C TRP A 388 22.14 24.24 -17.06
N GLU A 389 21.99 25.30 -16.28
CA GLU A 389 20.79 25.63 -15.52
C GLU A 389 20.32 27.04 -15.90
N PRO A 390 19.00 27.30 -16.02
CA PRO A 390 18.50 28.64 -16.29
C PRO A 390 18.76 29.56 -15.09
N ARG A 391 19.02 30.84 -15.35
CA ARG A 391 19.35 31.82 -14.31
C ARG A 391 18.25 31.95 -13.25
N LYS A 392 18.67 32.18 -12.00
CA LYS A 392 17.77 32.51 -10.90
C LYS A 392 17.48 34.02 -10.89
N ILE A 393 16.21 34.40 -10.81
CA ILE A 393 15.74 35.79 -10.73
C ILE A 393 14.98 36.03 -9.42
N PRO A 394 14.98 37.26 -8.88
CA PRO A 394 14.21 37.58 -7.66
C PRO A 394 12.73 37.27 -7.84
N ASN A 395 12.14 36.54 -6.89
CA ASN A 395 10.73 36.16 -6.95
C ASN A 395 9.84 37.37 -6.61
N PRO A 396 8.94 37.82 -7.51
CA PRO A 396 8.03 38.94 -7.24
C PRO A 396 7.07 38.64 -6.07
N ASP A 397 6.70 37.37 -5.88
CA ASP A 397 5.76 36.92 -4.87
C ASP A 397 6.41 36.74 -3.49
N TYR A 398 7.72 36.90 -3.38
CA TYR A 398 8.47 36.78 -2.12
C TYR A 398 7.98 37.78 -1.06
N PHE A 399 7.68 37.29 0.14
CA PHE A 399 7.37 38.09 1.33
C PHE A 399 8.10 37.54 2.55
N GLU A 400 8.28 38.39 3.56
CA GLU A 400 8.74 37.99 4.88
C GLU A 400 7.52 37.89 5.81
N GLU A 401 7.34 36.74 6.46
CA GLU A 401 6.29 36.52 7.45
C GLU A 401 6.91 35.89 8.71
N THR A 402 6.39 36.28 9.86
CA THR A 402 6.86 35.90 11.21
C THR A 402 5.75 35.28 12.07
N HIS A 403 4.49 35.51 11.70
CA HIS A 403 3.30 35.06 12.43
C HIS A 403 2.24 34.47 11.46
N PRO A 404 2.58 33.43 10.66
CA PRO A 404 1.64 32.78 9.74
C PRO A 404 0.42 32.16 10.43
N TYR A 405 0.43 32.03 11.77
CA TYR A 405 -0.74 31.63 12.56
C TYR A 405 -2.00 32.46 12.26
N LYS A 406 -1.88 33.73 11.82
CA LYS A 406 -2.99 34.64 11.50
C LYS A 406 -3.75 34.27 10.21
N LEU A 407 -4.35 33.08 10.23
CA LEU A 407 -5.13 32.51 9.14
C LEU A 407 -6.53 33.12 9.05
N THR A 408 -7.20 32.87 7.92
CA THR A 408 -8.60 33.29 7.70
C THR A 408 -9.53 32.62 8.74
N PRO A 409 -10.40 33.36 9.44
CA PRO A 409 -11.29 32.79 10.47
C PRO A 409 -12.11 31.59 9.99
N ILE A 410 -12.50 30.70 10.91
CA ILE A 410 -13.33 29.52 10.60
C ILE A 410 -14.80 29.81 10.96
N GLY A 411 -15.73 29.48 10.07
CA GLY A 411 -17.18 29.62 10.27
C GLY A 411 -17.97 28.31 10.27
N GLY A 412 -17.44 27.24 9.66
CA GLY A 412 -18.10 25.94 9.58
C GLY A 412 -17.12 24.77 9.62
N LEU A 413 -17.65 23.57 9.85
CA LEU A 413 -16.96 22.30 9.65
C LEU A 413 -17.69 21.54 8.54
N ALA A 414 -16.94 20.92 7.64
CA ALA A 414 -17.46 20.06 6.59
C ALA A 414 -16.68 18.74 6.51
N LEU A 415 -17.38 17.69 6.12
CA LEU A 415 -16.83 16.48 5.54
C LEU A 415 -17.16 16.55 4.05
N GLU A 416 -16.15 16.74 3.21
CA GLU A 416 -16.25 16.68 1.74
C GLU A 416 -15.27 15.61 1.29
N LEU A 417 -15.80 14.44 0.96
CA LEU A 417 -15.06 13.19 0.88
C LEU A 417 -15.48 12.38 -0.35
N TRP A 418 -14.50 11.78 -1.01
CA TRP A 418 -14.72 10.67 -1.93
C TRP A 418 -14.31 9.37 -1.23
N SER A 419 -15.13 8.33 -1.35
CA SER A 419 -14.85 7.00 -0.77
C SER A 419 -15.38 5.89 -1.67
N MET A 420 -14.54 4.87 -1.89
CA MET A 420 -14.89 3.64 -2.59
C MET A 420 -15.76 2.72 -1.73
N VAL A 421 -15.65 2.81 -0.40
CA VAL A 421 -16.41 1.99 0.56
C VAL A 421 -17.37 2.84 1.40
N ASP A 422 -18.34 2.17 2.02
CA ASP A 422 -19.27 2.69 3.02
C ASP A 422 -18.79 2.35 4.44
N GLY A 423 -19.58 2.68 5.47
CA GLY A 423 -19.28 2.28 6.85
C GLY A 423 -18.18 3.07 7.54
N VAL A 424 -17.75 4.21 6.99
CA VAL A 424 -16.91 5.18 7.70
C VAL A 424 -17.78 5.93 8.71
N VAL A 425 -17.41 5.83 9.99
CA VAL A 425 -18.14 6.42 11.13
C VAL A 425 -17.35 7.61 11.66
N PHE A 426 -18.06 8.71 11.92
CA PHE A 426 -17.53 9.93 12.52
C PHE A 426 -18.28 10.26 13.82
N ASP A 427 -17.55 10.59 14.88
CA ASP A 427 -18.11 10.88 16.20
C ASP A 427 -17.27 11.89 17.01
N ASN A 428 -17.82 12.41 18.11
CA ASN A 428 -17.16 13.24 19.13
C ASN A 428 -16.35 14.42 18.57
N PHE A 429 -16.94 15.14 17.61
CA PHE A 429 -16.39 16.38 17.07
C PHE A 429 -16.32 17.47 18.16
N LEU A 430 -15.13 18.07 18.31
CA LEU A 430 -14.85 19.14 19.23
C LEU A 430 -13.91 20.17 18.57
N ILE A 431 -14.31 21.44 18.61
CA ILE A 431 -13.42 22.57 18.30
C ILE A 431 -13.39 23.48 19.52
N THR A 432 -12.21 23.65 20.11
CA THR A 432 -12.00 24.40 21.36
C THR A 432 -10.70 25.21 21.28
N SER A 433 -10.60 26.28 22.08
CA SER A 433 -9.35 27.03 22.26
C SER A 433 -8.54 26.60 23.48
N ASP A 434 -8.84 25.43 24.05
CA ASP A 434 -8.22 24.92 25.28
C ASP A 434 -7.89 23.43 25.16
N GLN A 435 -6.59 23.12 25.15
CA GLN A 435 -6.08 21.75 25.05
C GLN A 435 -6.47 20.89 26.26
N SER A 436 -6.68 21.48 27.44
CA SER A 436 -7.07 20.72 28.64
C SER A 436 -8.50 20.17 28.51
N ILE A 437 -9.40 20.92 27.85
CA ILE A 437 -10.75 20.46 27.54
C ILE A 437 -10.69 19.28 26.56
N ALA A 438 -9.94 19.42 25.46
CA ALA A 438 -9.81 18.36 24.46
C ALA A 438 -9.26 17.06 25.06
N LYS A 439 -8.24 17.15 25.92
CA LYS A 439 -7.70 15.98 26.64
C LYS A 439 -8.74 15.34 27.55
N GLN A 440 -9.52 16.12 28.31
CA GLN A 440 -10.58 15.56 29.17
C GLN A 440 -11.66 14.83 28.37
N TYR A 441 -12.07 15.37 27.22
CA TYR A 441 -12.99 14.69 26.29
C TYR A 441 -12.40 13.35 25.81
N GLY A 442 -11.14 13.34 25.36
CA GLY A 442 -10.46 12.12 24.90
C GLY A 442 -10.26 11.07 25.99
N ASP A 443 -9.90 11.48 27.21
CA ASP A 443 -9.70 10.59 28.36
C ASP A 443 -11.01 9.98 28.88
N GLN A 444 -12.13 10.72 28.83
CA GLN A 444 -13.41 10.25 29.38
C GLN A 444 -14.21 9.40 28.38
N ILE A 445 -14.30 9.88 27.13
CA ILE A 445 -15.16 9.29 26.10
C ILE A 445 -14.39 8.23 25.32
N TRP A 446 -13.42 8.68 24.52
CA TRP A 446 -12.70 7.82 23.59
C TRP A 446 -11.88 6.72 24.29
N TYR A 447 -11.10 7.04 25.33
CA TYR A 447 -10.23 6.05 25.98
C TYR A 447 -11.03 4.88 26.57
N SER A 448 -12.17 5.18 27.21
CA SER A 448 -13.10 4.18 27.74
C SER A 448 -13.65 3.27 26.64
N LYS A 449 -14.08 3.87 25.51
CA LYS A 449 -14.60 3.18 24.32
C LYS A 449 -13.53 2.29 23.68
N SER A 450 -12.35 2.84 23.41
CA SER A 450 -11.18 2.18 22.82
C SER A 450 -10.73 0.94 23.60
N VAL A 451 -10.63 1.03 24.93
CA VAL A 451 -10.25 -0.12 25.78
C VAL A 451 -11.30 -1.24 25.74
N LEU A 452 -12.58 -0.92 25.62
CA LEU A 452 -13.64 -1.92 25.49
C LEU A 452 -13.72 -2.50 24.07
N GLU A 453 -13.54 -1.69 23.03
CA GLU A 453 -13.44 -2.12 21.63
C GLU A 453 -12.25 -3.07 21.43
N GLY A 454 -11.07 -2.73 21.94
CA GLY A 454 -9.89 -3.60 21.89
C GLY A 454 -10.16 -4.96 22.53
N LYS A 455 -10.78 -5.00 23.72
CA LYS A 455 -11.17 -6.27 24.38
C LYS A 455 -12.19 -7.06 23.58
N ALA A 456 -13.21 -6.40 23.02
CA ALA A 456 -14.25 -7.05 22.23
C ALA A 456 -13.69 -7.65 20.93
N ILE A 457 -12.78 -6.93 20.25
CA ILE A 457 -12.10 -7.39 19.04
C ILE A 457 -11.18 -8.57 19.37
N SER A 458 -10.36 -8.48 20.42
CA SER A 458 -9.51 -9.60 20.85
C SER A 458 -10.29 -10.84 21.27
N ALA A 459 -11.47 -10.67 21.87
CA ALA A 459 -12.36 -11.80 22.21
C ALA A 459 -13.07 -12.38 20.97
N ALA A 460 -13.42 -11.54 19.98
CA ALA A 460 -13.97 -11.99 18.71
C ALA A 460 -12.91 -12.68 17.81
N SER A 461 -11.63 -12.38 18.03
CA SER A 461 -10.49 -13.06 17.41
C SER A 461 -9.91 -14.19 18.26
N GLU A 462 -10.68 -14.78 19.20
CA GLU A 462 -10.25 -15.98 19.96
C GLU A 462 -9.79 -17.06 18.97
N SER A 463 -8.48 -17.32 18.95
CA SER A 463 -7.88 -18.32 18.07
C SER A 463 -8.35 -19.72 18.48
N VAL A 464 -8.23 -20.70 17.57
CA VAL A 464 -8.43 -22.12 17.92
C VAL A 464 -7.54 -22.53 19.09
N ILE A 465 -6.36 -21.89 19.21
CA ILE A 465 -5.43 -22.07 20.34
C ILE A 465 -6.02 -21.50 21.64
N ASP A 466 -6.63 -20.30 21.62
CA ASP A 466 -7.25 -19.70 22.80
C ASP A 466 -8.46 -20.51 23.27
N ALA A 467 -9.26 -21.02 22.34
CA ALA A 467 -10.36 -21.93 22.63
C ALA A 467 -9.86 -23.24 23.28
N ILE A 468 -8.75 -23.81 22.80
CA ILE A 468 -8.09 -24.98 23.39
C ILE A 468 -7.59 -24.67 24.81
N VAL A 469 -6.88 -23.55 25.02
CA VAL A 469 -6.35 -23.15 26.32
C VAL A 469 -7.47 -22.90 27.33
N LYS A 470 -8.55 -22.22 26.90
CA LYS A 470 -9.75 -21.94 27.70
C LYS A 470 -10.50 -23.22 28.09
N ALA A 471 -10.72 -24.13 27.14
CA ALA A 471 -11.31 -25.45 27.41
C ALA A 471 -10.44 -26.28 28.39
N THR A 472 -9.12 -26.16 28.30
CA THR A 472 -8.19 -26.90 29.17
C THR A 472 -8.06 -26.28 30.56
N LYS A 473 -8.29 -24.97 30.71
CA LYS A 473 -8.38 -24.31 32.02
C LYS A 473 -9.54 -24.85 32.86
N ASP A 474 -10.68 -25.10 32.22
CA ASP A 474 -11.85 -25.72 32.87
C ASP A 474 -11.70 -27.24 33.03
N ARG A 475 -10.85 -27.88 32.22
CA ARG A 475 -10.61 -29.33 32.21
C ARG A 475 -9.13 -29.66 32.00
N PRO A 476 -8.29 -29.64 33.05
CA PRO A 476 -6.84 -29.85 32.92
C PRO A 476 -6.42 -31.17 32.27
N TRP A 477 -7.26 -32.20 32.34
CA TRP A 477 -7.03 -33.50 31.69
C TRP A 477 -7.03 -33.44 30.15
N LEU A 478 -7.57 -32.38 29.54
CA LEU A 478 -7.53 -32.19 28.09
C LEU A 478 -6.09 -32.01 27.58
N TRP A 479 -5.15 -31.46 28.36
CA TRP A 479 -3.73 -31.43 27.99
C TRP A 479 -3.20 -32.82 27.63
N ALA A 480 -3.51 -33.84 28.45
CA ALA A 480 -3.09 -35.22 28.20
C ALA A 480 -3.76 -35.80 26.94
N VAL A 481 -5.02 -35.45 26.66
CA VAL A 481 -5.72 -35.88 25.45
C VAL A 481 -5.11 -35.25 24.21
N TYR A 482 -4.78 -33.96 24.22
CA TYR A 482 -4.13 -33.28 23.11
C TYR A 482 -2.70 -33.80 22.88
N LEU A 483 -1.94 -34.05 23.95
CA LEU A 483 -0.62 -34.71 23.88
C LEU A 483 -0.72 -36.07 23.20
N VAL A 484 -1.67 -36.92 23.59
CA VAL A 484 -1.90 -38.23 22.96
C VAL A 484 -2.38 -38.06 21.52
N ALA A 485 -3.30 -37.13 21.24
CA ALA A 485 -3.83 -36.90 19.89
C ALA A 485 -2.78 -36.38 18.89
N ILE A 486 -1.72 -35.71 19.35
CA ILE A 486 -0.60 -35.24 18.52
C ILE A 486 0.52 -36.28 18.45
N LEU A 487 0.91 -36.88 19.58
CA LEU A 487 2.00 -37.87 19.62
C LEU A 487 1.63 -39.18 18.93
N LEU A 488 0.40 -39.68 19.10
CA LEU A 488 -0.02 -40.97 18.55
C LEU A 488 0.06 -41.03 17.01
N PRO A 489 -0.42 -40.03 16.22
CA PRO A 489 -0.18 -40.02 14.78
C PRO A 489 1.29 -39.79 14.40
N LEU A 490 2.05 -38.98 15.14
CA LEU A 490 3.50 -38.82 14.89
C LEU A 490 4.26 -40.14 15.08
N ILE A 491 3.98 -40.87 16.16
CA ILE A 491 4.55 -42.20 16.45
C ILE A 491 4.14 -43.20 15.37
N ILE A 492 2.87 -43.21 14.96
CA ILE A 492 2.41 -44.06 13.85
C ILE A 492 3.15 -43.73 12.55
N LEU A 493 3.36 -42.45 12.25
CA LEU A 493 4.06 -41.98 11.05
C LEU A 493 5.54 -42.39 11.07
N VAL A 494 6.24 -42.19 12.19
CA VAL A 494 7.62 -42.68 12.41
C VAL A 494 7.70 -44.20 12.26
N VAL A 495 6.78 -44.96 12.86
CA VAL A 495 6.73 -46.43 12.74
C VAL A 495 6.44 -46.86 11.30
N PHE A 496 5.57 -46.17 10.56
CA PHE A 496 5.29 -46.48 9.15
C PHE A 496 6.47 -46.16 8.23
N CYS A 497 7.16 -45.05 8.47
CA CYS A 497 8.33 -44.62 7.71
C CYS A 497 9.58 -45.49 8.00
N TRP A 498 9.74 -46.00 9.23
CA TRP A 498 10.91 -46.81 9.60
C TRP A 498 10.70 -48.33 9.48
N SER A 499 9.48 -48.80 9.22
CA SER A 499 9.17 -50.23 8.97
C SER A 499 9.59 -50.76 7.58
N ARG A 500 10.40 -50.03 6.81
CA ARG A 500 10.95 -50.48 5.51
C ARG A 500 12.47 -50.67 5.58
N LYS A 501 12.93 -51.92 5.73
CA LYS A 501 14.28 -52.38 5.34
C LYS A 501 14.24 -53.77 4.68
N PRO A 502 15.28 -54.17 3.91
CA PRO A 502 15.08 -54.67 2.55
C PRO A 502 15.00 -56.20 2.43
N THR A 503 14.33 -56.67 1.38
CA THR A 503 14.34 -58.08 0.97
C THR A 503 15.49 -58.36 0.01
N SER A 504 16.40 -59.25 0.39
CA SER A 504 17.44 -59.82 -0.48
C SER A 504 17.18 -61.30 -0.79
N LYS A 505 17.94 -61.82 -1.77
CA LYS A 505 18.06 -63.21 -2.29
C LYS A 505 17.25 -63.52 -3.55
N ALA A 506 17.74 -64.32 -4.52
CA ALA A 506 19.10 -64.65 -5.02
C ALA A 506 18.95 -65.74 -6.11
N LYS A 507 19.75 -65.71 -7.20
CA LYS A 507 20.52 -66.87 -7.73
C LYS A 507 21.27 -66.61 -9.05
N ASP A 508 22.45 -67.24 -9.10
CA ASP A 508 23.48 -67.33 -10.16
C ASP A 508 23.07 -67.53 -11.62
N GLY A 509 23.97 -67.10 -12.52
CA GLY A 509 23.94 -67.39 -13.97
C GLY A 509 25.23 -67.08 -14.76
N LEU A 510 26.29 -67.88 -14.58
CA LEU A 510 27.41 -68.16 -15.53
C LEU A 510 28.32 -67.04 -16.12
N LYS A 511 29.64 -67.17 -15.88
CA LYS A 511 30.81 -67.03 -16.82
C LYS A 511 30.78 -65.82 -17.81
N LYS A 512 31.68 -64.83 -17.84
CA LYS A 512 33.17 -64.70 -17.66
C LYS A 512 33.53 -63.17 -17.73
N LYS A 513 34.76 -62.61 -17.75
CA LYS A 513 36.19 -63.06 -17.86
C LYS A 513 37.13 -61.96 -17.24
N THR A 514 38.39 -62.32 -16.93
CA THR A 514 39.69 -61.56 -17.03
C THR A 514 39.72 -60.09 -17.50
N ASP A 515 40.60 -59.18 -17.04
CA ASP A 515 41.86 -59.29 -16.26
C ASP A 515 42.17 -57.98 -15.46
N GLU A 516 42.81 -58.12 -14.28
CA GLU A 516 43.97 -57.37 -13.67
C GLU A 516 44.10 -55.81 -13.80
N VAL A 517 44.62 -55.00 -12.84
CA VAL A 517 45.47 -55.19 -11.63
C VAL A 517 45.06 -54.18 -10.51
N GLU A 518 45.19 -54.58 -9.24
CA GLU A 518 45.14 -53.76 -7.98
C GLU A 518 46.56 -53.66 -7.35
N PRO A 519 46.86 -52.96 -6.23
CA PRO A 519 46.19 -51.85 -5.53
C PRO A 519 47.20 -50.74 -5.09
N ASP A 520 46.75 -49.76 -4.30
CA ASP A 520 47.29 -49.39 -2.96
C ASP A 520 46.70 -48.03 -2.50
N SER A 521 46.30 -47.82 -1.25
CA SER A 521 46.28 -48.71 -0.09
C SER A 521 45.18 -48.34 0.91
N ASN A 522 44.62 -49.38 1.54
CA ASN A 522 43.82 -49.31 2.77
C ASN A 522 44.79 -48.96 3.96
N GLU A 523 44.40 -48.73 5.21
CA GLU A 523 43.34 -49.39 5.97
C GLU A 523 43.10 -48.65 7.32
N GLN A 524 41.83 -48.43 7.69
CA GLN A 524 41.16 -48.76 8.98
C GLN A 524 41.86 -48.43 10.34
N GLN A 525 41.29 -48.55 11.55
CA GLN A 525 40.12 -49.27 12.12
C GLN A 525 39.77 -48.49 13.43
N LEU A 526 38.56 -48.03 13.75
CA LEU A 526 37.34 -48.75 14.13
C LEU A 526 37.53 -49.76 15.29
N LEU A 527 37.10 -49.41 16.53
CA LEU A 527 35.99 -50.06 17.29
C LEU A 527 35.95 -49.77 18.82
N THR A 528 34.74 -49.45 19.34
CA THR A 528 34.17 -49.76 20.68
C THR A 528 34.81 -49.11 21.94
N SER A 529 34.08 -48.76 23.03
CA SER A 529 32.79 -49.25 23.55
C SER A 529 31.93 -48.18 24.27
N ALA A 530 30.63 -48.50 24.35
CA ALA A 530 29.54 -48.07 25.25
C ALA A 530 29.85 -47.47 26.65
N ASP A 531 29.04 -46.49 27.10
CA ASP A 531 27.90 -46.71 28.03
C ASP A 531 27.05 -45.42 28.27
N ASN A 532 25.72 -45.58 28.12
CA ASN A 532 24.55 -45.06 28.86
C ASN A 532 24.41 -43.69 29.58
N ASP A 533 23.15 -43.21 29.51
CA ASP A 533 22.30 -42.47 30.50
C ASP A 533 22.02 -40.93 30.39
N GLU A 534 20.72 -40.65 30.22
CA GLU A 534 19.81 -39.59 30.78
C GLU A 534 20.31 -38.14 30.97
N GLU A 535 19.76 -37.17 30.22
CA GLU A 535 18.60 -36.28 30.52
C GLU A 535 18.97 -34.92 31.16
N THR A 536 18.33 -33.87 30.60
CA THR A 536 17.77 -32.62 31.18
C THR A 536 18.13 -32.23 32.63
N GLU A 537 18.27 -30.95 33.01
CA GLU A 537 17.31 -29.84 32.82
C GLU A 537 17.88 -28.48 33.34
N GLU A 538 17.13 -27.36 33.14
CA GLU A 538 17.13 -26.14 34.01
C GLU A 538 18.39 -25.21 34.09
N ILE A 539 18.36 -23.91 34.46
CA ILE A 539 17.30 -22.89 34.64
C ILE A 539 17.87 -21.45 34.47
N GLU A 540 16.97 -20.46 34.45
CA GLU A 540 17.16 -19.00 34.56
C GLU A 540 18.14 -18.53 35.67
N ILE A 541 18.52 -17.23 35.64
CA ILE A 541 18.42 -16.33 36.80
C ILE A 541 18.46 -14.86 36.35
N ASP A 542 17.72 -14.04 37.09
CA ASP A 542 17.43 -12.62 36.87
C ASP A 542 18.38 -11.69 37.70
N GLU A 543 18.13 -10.40 37.57
CA GLU A 543 18.31 -9.33 38.55
C GLU A 543 19.58 -8.43 38.55
N GLN A 544 19.27 -7.17 38.22
CA GLN A 544 19.64 -5.93 38.92
C GLN A 544 20.91 -5.15 38.53
N GLN A 545 20.62 -4.02 37.86
CA GLN A 545 21.09 -2.65 38.10
C GLN A 545 22.25 -2.42 39.09
N VAL A 546 23.12 -1.44 38.76
CA VAL A 546 23.14 -0.11 39.42
C VAL A 546 24.18 0.83 38.78
N LYS A 547 23.77 2.09 38.52
CA LYS A 547 24.46 3.41 38.66
C LYS A 547 26.00 3.46 38.71
N SER A 548 26.72 4.52 38.29
CA SER A 548 26.43 5.81 37.63
C SER A 548 27.77 6.58 37.48
N ASN A 549 27.69 7.83 37.01
CA ASN A 549 28.73 8.90 36.98
C ASN A 549 29.65 8.82 35.74
N VAL A 550 29.57 9.74 34.76
CA VAL A 550 29.72 11.22 34.82
C VAL A 550 31.14 11.66 35.14
N THR A 551 31.88 12.13 34.13
CA THR A 551 32.46 13.50 34.13
C THR A 551 32.90 13.95 32.73
N ASN A 552 32.81 15.26 32.49
CA ASN A 552 33.11 15.94 31.24
C ASN A 552 34.62 16.07 30.96
N VAL A 553 35.03 16.21 29.69
CA VAL A 553 35.94 17.29 29.21
C VAL A 553 35.56 17.68 27.77
N SER A 554 35.74 18.97 27.44
CA SER A 554 35.48 19.61 26.14
C SER A 554 36.56 19.40 25.07
N GLY A 555 36.20 19.50 23.79
CA GLY A 555 37.15 19.75 22.68
C GLY A 555 36.41 20.01 21.36
N LYS A 556 36.82 21.02 20.60
CA LYS A 556 36.29 21.34 19.25
C LYS A 556 37.10 20.66 18.16
N ASP A 557 36.45 20.46 17.00
CA ASP A 557 36.89 20.73 15.61
C ASP A 557 36.10 19.74 14.70
N ALA A 558 35.15 20.13 13.85
CA ALA A 558 35.18 20.97 12.64
C ALA A 558 35.48 20.16 11.35
N LEU A 559 34.63 20.33 10.33
CA LEU A 559 34.65 19.70 8.98
C LEU A 559 34.28 18.20 8.98
N GLU A 560 33.60 17.62 7.98
CA GLU A 560 32.93 18.14 6.77
C GLU A 560 31.81 17.14 6.38
N ASN A 561 30.76 17.57 5.66
CA ASN A 561 29.72 16.67 5.14
C ASN A 561 30.03 16.31 3.70
N GLU A 562 29.98 15.01 3.36
CA GLU A 562 29.82 14.53 1.99
C GLU A 562 28.38 14.01 1.83
N ASP A 563 27.73 14.38 0.73
CA ASP A 563 26.31 14.15 0.45
C ASP A 563 26.21 13.36 -0.87
N GLU A 564 25.79 12.09 -0.80
CA GLU A 564 25.71 11.20 -1.97
C GLU A 564 24.36 11.37 -2.69
N GLY A 565 24.37 12.13 -3.79
CA GLY A 565 23.22 12.24 -4.69
C GLY A 565 23.11 11.02 -5.63
N GLN A 566 21.95 10.36 -5.61
CA GLN A 566 21.60 9.31 -6.57
C GLN A 566 20.99 9.91 -7.85
N GLU A 567 21.38 9.40 -9.01
CA GLU A 567 20.85 9.80 -10.32
C GLU A 567 19.65 8.93 -10.71
N GLU A 568 18.55 9.54 -11.16
CA GLU A 568 17.45 8.83 -11.85
C GLU A 568 17.54 9.08 -13.37
N GLU A 569 17.51 8.00 -14.17
CA GLU A 569 17.47 8.06 -15.62
C GLU A 569 16.07 8.45 -16.14
N VAL A 570 16.02 9.37 -17.11
CA VAL A 570 14.79 9.68 -17.86
C VAL A 570 14.95 9.22 -19.31
N ASN A 571 14.21 8.17 -19.69
CA ASN A 571 14.10 7.74 -21.08
C ASN A 571 13.22 8.71 -21.89
N VAL A 572 13.74 9.22 -23.01
CA VAL A 572 12.97 9.99 -24.00
C VAL A 572 12.89 9.19 -25.30
N ILE A 573 11.65 9.01 -25.79
CA ILE A 573 11.37 8.32 -27.05
C ILE A 573 11.41 9.35 -28.18
N GLU A 574 12.34 9.21 -29.12
CA GLU A 574 12.35 9.98 -30.36
C GLU A 574 11.36 9.38 -31.38
N THR A 575 10.56 10.24 -32.01
CA THR A 575 9.78 9.90 -33.21
C THR A 575 10.28 10.72 -34.39
N ASN A 576 10.82 10.05 -35.41
CA ASN A 576 11.24 10.68 -36.66
C ASN A 576 10.07 10.77 -37.65
N GLU A 577 9.77 11.97 -38.14
CA GLU A 577 8.99 12.19 -39.36
C GLU A 577 9.96 12.43 -40.53
N ASP A 578 9.75 11.79 -41.67
CA ASP A 578 10.52 12.01 -42.90
C ASP A 578 9.58 12.13 -44.11
N GLU A 579 9.73 13.19 -44.91
CA GLU A 579 8.83 13.54 -46.02
C GLU A 579 9.09 12.71 -47.30
N SER A 580 8.04 12.48 -48.11
CA SER A 580 8.24 12.10 -49.53
C SER A 580 7.24 12.71 -50.53
N ASN A 581 7.65 13.85 -51.11
CA ASN A 581 7.54 14.26 -52.52
C ASN A 581 6.23 14.15 -53.37
N LYS A 582 5.92 15.31 -54.00
CA LYS A 582 5.52 15.56 -55.42
C LYS A 582 4.05 15.60 -55.90
N SER A 583 3.67 16.85 -56.24
CA SER A 583 3.07 17.32 -57.52
C SER A 583 1.65 16.92 -57.96
N SER A 584 0.77 17.94 -58.12
CA SER A 584 0.27 18.41 -59.43
C SER A 584 -0.65 19.64 -59.32
N SER A 585 -0.77 20.42 -60.40
CA SER A 585 -1.64 21.62 -60.56
C SER A 585 -3.02 21.22 -61.14
N PRO A 586 -4.08 22.07 -61.34
CA PRO A 586 -3.99 23.48 -61.81
C PRO A 586 -5.11 24.51 -61.44
N SER A 587 -4.78 25.80 -61.72
CA SER A 587 -5.60 26.85 -62.37
C SER A 587 -6.93 27.43 -61.80
N THR A 588 -6.92 28.78 -61.72
CA THR A 588 -7.91 29.77 -62.22
C THR A 588 -9.18 30.21 -61.46
N SER A 589 -9.08 31.45 -60.95
CA SER A 589 -9.89 32.64 -61.36
C SER A 589 -11.15 33.09 -60.58
N ASN A 590 -11.37 34.42 -60.66
CA ASN A 590 -12.58 35.22 -60.33
C ASN A 590 -12.95 35.32 -58.83
N SER A 591 -12.71 36.43 -58.12
CA SER A 591 -13.28 37.79 -58.26
C SER A 591 -14.77 37.93 -57.88
N ALA A 592 -15.08 38.67 -56.81
CA ALA A 592 -16.00 39.85 -56.81
C ALA A 592 -16.61 40.20 -55.42
N ARG A 593 -16.31 41.43 -54.96
CA ARG A 593 -17.22 42.42 -54.34
C ARG A 593 -18.30 41.98 -53.30
N ARG A 594 -18.06 42.47 -52.07
CA ARG A 594 -18.84 43.57 -51.42
C ARG A 594 -20.34 43.32 -51.09
N ARG A 595 -20.65 43.22 -49.79
CA ARG A 595 -21.43 44.26 -49.08
C ARG A 595 -21.48 44.08 -47.55
N VAL A 596 -21.27 45.18 -46.84
CA VAL A 596 -21.78 45.42 -45.47
C VAL A 596 -22.98 46.36 -45.60
N ARG A 597 -24.11 46.07 -44.94
CA ARG A 597 -24.95 47.07 -44.26
C ARG A 597 -25.92 46.40 -43.28
N LYS A 598 -26.08 47.04 -42.12
CA LYS A 598 -27.08 46.78 -41.06
C LYS A 598 -28.50 46.64 -41.61
N GLU A 599 -29.31 45.77 -40.99
CA GLU A 599 -30.13 46.16 -39.82
C GLU A 599 -29.85 45.20 -38.66
#